data_AF-A0A958LCX8-F1
#
_entry.id   AF-A0A958LCX8-F1
#
_cell.length_a   1.000
_cell.length_b   1.000
_cell.length_c   1.000
_cell.angle_alpha   90.00
_cell.angle_beta   90.00
_cell.angle_gamma   90.00
#
_symmetry.space_group_name_H-M   'P 1'
#
loop_
_entity.id
_entity.type
_entity.pdbx_description
1 polymer ?
#
loop_
_entity_poly.entity_id
_entity_poly.type
_entity_poly.pdbx_seq_one_letter_code
_entity_poly.pdbx_strand_id
1 'polypeptide(L)'
;MRLTARRTWLAGGGLVLWLLPVGGVHFLGSTLPIDYSFPPRTVRIDVPAFRWTCFLSLTIVLLTGLITFVAVNWHKPRTRRTRGHGSLPHWGTLGAMLLMLSWALAWTEAAVLQPYRIYSFFPLWLGYVLLVNGLSVKRTGSCPLSRAPTRFVLLFPLSAAFWWSFEHLNRYVQNWHYLVPPDVTASEYVLLASMSFSTVLPA
;
A
#
# COMPACT_ATOMS: atom_id res chain seq x y z
N MET A 1 -25.69 1.41 -18.01
CA MET A 1 -24.67 1.75 -19.01
C MET A 1 -23.37 2.35 -18.43
N ARG A 2 -23.39 3.27 -17.45
CA ARG A 2 -22.14 3.84 -16.85
C ARG A 2 -21.35 2.89 -15.92
N LEU A 3 -22.02 1.95 -15.25
CA LEU A 3 -21.38 0.98 -14.33
C LEU A 3 -20.59 -0.12 -15.06
N THR A 4 -21.06 -0.55 -16.23
CA THR A 4 -20.38 -1.54 -17.07
C THR A 4 -19.09 -0.98 -17.68
N ALA A 5 -19.13 0.25 -18.19
CA ALA A 5 -17.95 0.95 -18.69
C ALA A 5 -16.86 1.09 -17.60
N ARG A 6 -17.24 1.43 -16.37
CA ARG A 6 -16.28 1.59 -15.26
C ARG A 6 -15.62 0.27 -14.83
N ARG A 7 -16.33 -0.85 -14.94
CA ARG A 7 -15.78 -2.20 -14.69
C ARG A 7 -14.82 -2.64 -15.79
N THR A 8 -15.11 -2.35 -17.05
CA THR A 8 -14.22 -2.67 -18.18
C THR A 8 -12.91 -1.89 -18.12
N TRP A 9 -12.92 -0.62 -17.67
CA TRP A 9 -11.68 0.14 -17.48
C TRP A 9 -10.78 -0.41 -16.37
N LEU A 10 -11.36 -0.85 -15.24
CA LEU A 10 -10.61 -1.44 -14.14
C LEU A 10 -10.01 -2.80 -14.51
N ALA A 11 -10.79 -3.65 -15.19
CA ALA A 11 -10.32 -4.93 -15.69
C ALA A 11 -9.24 -4.75 -16.78
N GLY A 12 -9.44 -3.80 -17.71
CA GLY A 12 -8.46 -3.45 -18.74
C GLY A 12 -7.16 -2.90 -18.15
N GLY A 13 -7.24 -2.01 -17.15
CA GLY A 13 -6.06 -1.46 -16.48
C GLY A 13 -5.24 -2.52 -15.74
N GLY A 14 -5.90 -3.47 -15.06
CA GLY A 14 -5.23 -4.61 -14.43
C GLY A 14 -4.55 -5.52 -15.45
N LEU A 15 -5.24 -5.83 -16.56
CA LEU A 15 -4.68 -6.65 -17.63
C LEU A 15 -3.43 -6.00 -18.27
N VAL A 16 -3.50 -4.69 -18.51
CA VAL A 16 -2.41 -3.90 -19.07
C VAL A 16 -1.18 -3.90 -18.14
N LEU A 17 -1.37 -3.70 -16.83
CA LEU A 17 -0.27 -3.73 -15.86
C LEU A 17 0.43 -5.08 -15.78
N TRP A 18 -0.30 -6.18 -15.94
CA TRP A 18 0.27 -7.52 -15.85
C TRP A 18 0.89 -8.00 -17.17
N LEU A 19 0.30 -7.65 -18.31
CA LEU A 19 0.72 -8.14 -19.63
C LEU A 19 1.75 -7.26 -20.33
N LEU A 20 1.71 -5.92 -20.17
CA LEU A 20 2.67 -5.04 -20.84
C LEU A 20 4.14 -5.31 -20.48
N PRO A 21 4.50 -5.55 -19.20
CA PRO A 21 5.88 -5.88 -18.85
C PRO A 21 6.35 -7.15 -19.57
N VAL A 22 5.50 -8.18 -19.61
CA VAL A 22 5.77 -9.45 -20.30
C VAL A 22 5.94 -9.23 -21.80
N GLY A 23 5.00 -8.52 -22.43
CA GLY A 23 5.06 -8.19 -23.85
C GLY A 23 6.26 -7.32 -24.22
N GLY A 24 6.65 -6.38 -23.35
CA GLY A 24 7.83 -5.53 -23.54
C GLY A 24 9.13 -6.32 -23.56
N VAL A 25 9.29 -7.29 -22.65
CA VAL A 25 10.47 -8.18 -22.60
C VAL A 25 10.57 -9.01 -23.89
N HIS A 26 9.45 -9.61 -24.32
CA HIS A 26 9.41 -10.38 -25.56
C HIS A 26 9.68 -9.53 -26.81
N PHE A 27 9.16 -8.29 -26.86
CA PHE A 27 9.32 -7.40 -28.00
C PHE A 27 10.73 -6.82 -28.14
N LEU A 28 11.36 -6.45 -27.01
CA LEU A 28 12.70 -5.86 -27.00
C LEU A 28 13.83 -6.89 -27.14
N GLY A 29 13.51 -8.20 -27.17
CA GLY A 29 14.51 -9.28 -27.20
C GLY A 29 15.45 -9.23 -26.00
N SER A 30 15.05 -8.58 -24.91
CA SER A 30 15.91 -8.30 -23.78
C SER A 30 16.18 -9.57 -22.98
N THR A 31 17.46 -9.91 -22.80
CA THR A 31 17.93 -10.99 -21.92
C THR A 31 17.92 -10.54 -20.45
N LEU A 32 16.87 -9.86 -19.99
CA LEU A 32 16.76 -9.52 -18.57
C LEU A 32 16.78 -10.83 -17.79
N PRO A 33 17.71 -11.01 -16.83
CA PRO A 33 17.73 -12.19 -15.99
C PRO A 33 16.56 -12.09 -15.01
N ILE A 34 15.36 -12.47 -15.48
CA ILE A 34 14.17 -12.50 -14.63
C ILE A 34 14.33 -13.70 -13.70
N ASP A 35 14.60 -13.42 -12.43
CA ASP A 35 14.60 -14.45 -11.39
C ASP A 35 13.16 -14.76 -10.98
N TYR A 36 12.73 -15.99 -11.22
CA TYR A 36 11.44 -16.52 -10.82
C TYR A 36 11.49 -17.24 -9.46
N SER A 37 12.61 -17.16 -8.74
CA SER A 37 12.75 -17.72 -7.40
C SER A 37 11.72 -17.15 -6.42
N PHE A 38 11.34 -17.97 -5.45
CA PHE A 38 10.36 -17.61 -4.44
C PHE A 38 10.77 -18.14 -3.05
N PRO A 39 10.78 -17.31 -1.98
CA PRO A 39 10.61 -15.85 -1.97
C PRO A 39 11.60 -15.14 -2.90
N PRO A 40 11.28 -13.92 -3.40
CA PRO A 40 12.13 -13.20 -4.34
C PRO A 40 13.56 -13.09 -3.81
N ARG A 41 14.54 -13.69 -4.52
CA ARG A 41 15.95 -13.68 -4.12
C ARG A 41 16.72 -12.57 -4.83
N THR A 42 17.88 -12.26 -4.27
CA THR A 42 18.72 -11.13 -4.66
C THR A 42 19.40 -11.37 -6.01
N VAL A 43 19.28 -10.40 -6.92
CA VAL A 43 20.25 -10.17 -7.98
C VAL A 43 20.62 -8.70 -7.92
N ARG A 44 21.89 -8.38 -7.68
CA ARG A 44 22.37 -6.99 -7.77
C ARG A 44 22.34 -6.60 -9.24
N ILE A 45 21.52 -5.63 -9.58
CA ILE A 45 21.54 -5.01 -10.91
C ILE A 45 22.41 -3.77 -10.96
N ASP A 46 23.06 -3.58 -12.10
CA ASP A 46 23.69 -2.32 -12.45
C ASP A 46 22.59 -1.30 -12.73
N VAL A 47 22.42 -0.37 -11.80
CA VAL A 47 21.45 0.71 -11.94
C VAL A 47 22.00 1.71 -12.96
N PRO A 48 21.28 1.98 -14.08
CA PRO A 48 21.73 2.96 -15.05
C PRO A 48 21.86 4.34 -14.40
N ALA A 49 22.80 5.15 -14.92
CA ALA A 49 23.01 6.51 -14.43
C ALA A 49 21.73 7.35 -14.47
N PHE A 50 21.57 8.23 -13.48
CA PHE A 50 20.40 9.09 -13.36
C PHE A 50 20.16 9.95 -14.61
N ARG A 51 18.95 9.91 -15.15
CA ARG A 51 18.57 10.69 -16.35
C ARG A 51 17.64 11.84 -16.00
N TRP A 52 18.19 13.05 -16.03
CA TRP A 52 17.45 14.30 -15.77
C TRP A 52 16.22 14.49 -16.65
N THR A 53 16.29 14.11 -17.92
CA THR A 53 15.18 14.27 -18.87
C THR A 53 13.97 13.43 -18.48
N CYS A 54 14.18 12.16 -18.10
CA CYS A 54 13.12 11.28 -17.60
C CYS A 54 12.51 11.84 -16.32
N PHE A 55 13.35 12.26 -15.37
CA PHE A 55 12.91 12.85 -14.11
C PHE A 55 12.05 14.10 -14.33
N LEU A 56 12.56 15.10 -15.06
CA LEU A 56 11.85 16.35 -15.31
C LEU A 56 10.53 16.13 -16.05
N SER A 57 10.52 15.24 -17.05
CA SER A 57 9.31 14.92 -17.81
C SER A 57 8.23 14.32 -16.90
N LEU A 58 8.60 13.34 -16.08
CA LEU A 58 7.69 12.72 -15.11
C LEU A 58 7.19 13.72 -14.06
N THR A 59 8.10 14.56 -13.53
CA THR A 59 7.75 15.61 -12.58
C THR A 59 6.74 16.60 -13.16
N ILE A 60 6.94 17.07 -14.39
CA ILE A 60 6.01 18.00 -15.06
C ILE A 60 4.63 17.36 -15.21
N VAL A 61 4.56 16.09 -15.65
CA VAL A 61 3.29 15.38 -15.81
C VAL A 61 2.56 15.25 -14.47
N LEU A 62 3.26 14.83 -13.41
CA LEU A 62 2.69 14.68 -12.08
C LEU A 62 2.23 16.01 -11.47
N LEU A 63 3.05 17.06 -11.58
CA LEU A 63 2.70 18.39 -11.09
C LEU A 63 1.52 18.99 -11.86
N THR A 64 1.46 18.82 -13.18
CA THR A 64 0.32 19.30 -13.98
C THR A 64 -0.96 18.60 -13.54
N GLY A 65 -0.91 17.27 -13.35
CA GLY A 65 -2.04 16.50 -12.83
C GLY A 65 -2.48 16.96 -11.44
N LEU A 66 -1.53 17.16 -10.53
CA LEU A 66 -1.80 17.63 -9.17
C LEU A 66 -2.38 19.05 -9.15
N ILE A 67 -1.77 19.99 -9.87
CA ILE A 67 -2.22 21.38 -9.97
C ILE A 67 -3.63 21.42 -10.54
N THR A 68 -3.89 20.67 -11.63
CA THR A 68 -5.23 20.58 -12.21
C THR A 68 -6.24 20.03 -11.20
N PHE A 69 -5.90 18.93 -10.52
CA PHE A 69 -6.77 18.35 -9.49
C PHE A 69 -7.07 19.35 -8.37
N VAL A 70 -6.05 20.02 -7.84
CA VAL A 70 -6.20 21.01 -6.77
C VAL A 70 -7.03 22.20 -7.25
N ALA A 71 -6.71 22.78 -8.41
CA ALA A 71 -7.43 23.92 -8.98
C ALA A 71 -8.92 23.61 -9.19
N VAL A 72 -9.26 22.42 -9.73
CA VAL A 72 -10.65 21.99 -9.93
C VAL A 72 -11.38 21.74 -8.60
N ASN A 73 -10.68 21.33 -7.54
CA ASN A 73 -11.31 20.97 -6.27
C ASN A 73 -11.21 22.05 -5.18
N TRP A 74 -10.48 23.14 -5.43
CA TRP A 74 -10.14 24.18 -4.44
C TRP A 74 -11.38 24.80 -3.79
N HIS A 75 -12.42 25.06 -4.60
CA HIS A 75 -13.62 25.77 -4.17
C HIS A 75 -14.76 24.86 -3.70
N LYS A 76 -14.52 23.54 -3.56
CA LYS A 76 -15.59 22.65 -3.08
C LYS A 76 -15.94 23.01 -1.63
N PRO A 77 -17.20 23.36 -1.34
CA PRO A 77 -17.59 23.78 -0.01
C PRO A 77 -17.27 22.68 1.00
N ARG A 78 -16.65 23.06 2.11
CA ARG A 78 -16.39 22.14 3.22
C ARG A 78 -17.71 21.52 3.66
N THR A 79 -17.80 20.20 3.60
CA THR A 79 -18.98 19.47 4.07
C THR A 79 -19.32 19.91 5.48
N ARG A 80 -20.59 20.27 5.70
CA ARG A 80 -21.10 20.75 6.98
C ARG A 80 -20.74 19.74 8.07
N ARG A 81 -19.99 20.17 9.08
CA ARG A 81 -19.55 19.31 10.19
C ARG A 81 -20.78 18.93 11.01
N THR A 82 -21.16 17.66 11.00
CA THR A 82 -22.03 17.09 12.02
C THR A 82 -21.30 17.15 13.36
N ARG A 83 -22.02 17.43 14.46
CA ARG A 83 -21.42 17.42 15.81
C ARG A 83 -20.80 16.03 16.04
N GLY A 84 -19.50 16.01 16.30
CA GLY A 84 -18.78 14.78 16.62
C GLY A 84 -19.05 14.32 18.04
N HIS A 85 -18.60 13.10 18.36
CA HIS A 85 -18.65 12.60 19.73
C HIS A 85 -17.64 13.35 20.61
N GLY A 86 -17.98 13.61 21.88
CA GLY A 86 -17.10 14.33 22.82
C GLY A 86 -15.80 13.58 23.15
N SER A 87 -15.84 12.25 23.15
CA SER A 87 -14.72 11.37 23.47
C SER A 87 -14.28 10.52 22.27
N LEU A 88 -13.05 10.00 22.34
CA LEU A 88 -12.55 9.02 21.36
C LEU A 88 -13.26 7.67 21.61
N PRO A 89 -13.78 7.00 20.56
CA PRO A 89 -14.36 5.67 20.73
C PRO A 89 -13.35 4.66 21.30
N HIS A 90 -13.80 3.67 22.08
CA HIS A 90 -12.92 2.67 22.70
C HIS A 90 -12.02 1.94 21.70
N TRP A 91 -12.53 1.60 20.52
CA TRP A 91 -11.74 0.97 19.45
C TRP A 91 -10.68 1.91 18.84
N GLY A 92 -10.88 3.23 18.90
CA GLY A 92 -9.86 4.21 18.52
C GLY A 92 -8.74 4.28 19.55
N THR A 93 -9.07 4.21 20.84
CA THR A 93 -8.09 4.09 21.93
C THR A 93 -7.31 2.77 21.84
N LEU A 94 -7.99 1.66 21.55
CA LEU A 94 -7.35 0.37 21.28
C LEU A 94 -6.38 0.48 20.08
N GLY A 95 -6.78 1.18 19.02
CA GLY A 95 -5.91 1.49 17.89
C GLY A 95 -4.65 2.25 18.30
N ALA A 96 -4.76 3.26 19.15
CA ALA A 96 -3.61 3.99 19.69
C ALA A 96 -2.69 3.09 20.52
N MET A 97 -3.25 2.25 21.40
CA MET A 97 -2.45 1.30 22.19
C MET A 97 -1.72 0.31 21.28
N LEU A 98 -2.41 -0.28 20.30
CA LEU A 98 -1.84 -1.21 19.34
C LEU A 98 -0.71 -0.56 18.53
N LEU A 99 -0.93 0.67 18.06
CA LEU A 99 0.07 1.47 17.35
C LEU A 99 1.33 1.68 18.21
N MET A 100 1.16 2.13 19.45
CA MET A 100 2.29 2.42 20.35
C MET A 100 3.06 1.15 20.75
N LEU A 101 2.36 0.07 21.09
CA LEU A 101 3.00 -1.19 21.45
C LEU A 101 3.75 -1.81 20.27
N SER A 102 3.15 -1.79 19.08
CA SER A 102 3.80 -2.29 17.86
C SER A 102 4.98 -1.43 17.45
N TRP A 103 4.88 -0.11 17.61
CA TRP A 103 6.00 0.81 17.42
C TRP A 103 7.15 0.48 18.38
N ALA A 104 6.86 0.32 19.67
CA ALA A 104 7.87 -0.07 20.65
C ALA A 104 8.52 -1.42 20.31
N LEU A 105 7.73 -2.41 19.87
CA LEU A 105 8.23 -3.71 19.41
C LEU A 105 9.11 -3.57 18.16
N ALA A 106 8.76 -2.72 17.20
CA ALA A 106 9.54 -2.54 15.97
C ALA A 106 10.95 -1.99 16.24
N TRP A 107 11.08 -1.15 17.27
CA TRP A 107 12.32 -0.43 17.60
C TRP A 107 13.05 -0.98 18.83
N THR A 108 12.58 -2.08 19.45
CA THR A 108 13.20 -2.60 20.67
C THR A 108 14.46 -3.40 20.39
N GLU A 109 15.59 -3.05 21.01
CA GLU A 109 16.85 -3.79 20.93
C GLU A 109 16.94 -5.01 21.87
N ALA A 110 15.87 -5.31 22.62
CA ALA A 110 15.83 -6.45 23.53
C ALA A 110 15.92 -7.80 22.78
N ALA A 111 16.93 -8.61 23.09
CA ALA A 111 17.18 -9.90 22.44
C ALA A 111 15.97 -10.86 22.47
N VAL A 112 15.22 -10.87 23.58
CA VAL A 112 14.00 -11.70 23.73
C VAL A 112 12.89 -11.29 22.76
N LEU A 113 12.85 -10.02 22.33
CA LEU A 113 11.81 -9.49 21.48
C LEU A 113 12.22 -9.40 19.99
N GLN A 114 13.50 -9.56 19.67
CA GLN A 114 14.01 -9.50 18.30
C GLN A 114 13.27 -10.43 17.32
N PRO A 115 13.00 -11.72 17.64
CA PRO A 115 12.29 -12.61 16.72
C PRO A 115 10.88 -12.12 16.35
N TYR A 116 10.28 -11.29 17.21
CA TYR A 116 8.91 -10.81 17.01
C TYR A 116 8.81 -9.50 16.23
N ARG A 117 9.94 -8.83 15.93
CA ARG A 117 9.93 -7.56 15.17
C ARG A 117 9.27 -7.70 13.81
N ILE A 118 9.42 -8.86 13.15
CA ILE A 118 8.82 -9.14 11.83
C ILE A 118 7.29 -9.06 11.85
N TYR A 119 6.66 -9.27 13.01
CA TYR A 119 5.20 -9.20 13.17
C TYR A 119 4.71 -7.80 13.57
N SER A 120 5.59 -6.84 13.82
CA SER A 120 5.21 -5.50 14.31
C SER A 120 4.50 -4.65 13.25
N PHE A 121 4.77 -4.88 11.96
CA PHE A 121 4.32 -4.00 10.88
C PHE A 121 2.79 -3.98 10.72
N PHE A 122 2.16 -5.15 10.60
CA PHE A 122 0.72 -5.25 10.45
C PHE A 122 -0.08 -4.62 11.62
N PRO A 123 0.15 -4.97 12.89
CA PRO A 123 -0.58 -4.39 14.00
C PRO A 123 -0.32 -2.89 14.16
N LEU A 124 0.88 -2.40 13.83
CA LEU A 124 1.20 -0.97 13.80
C LEU A 124 0.24 -0.22 12.86
N TRP A 125 0.15 -0.65 11.59
CA TRP A 125 -0.72 0.00 10.61
C TRP A 125 -2.20 -0.22 10.87
N LEU A 126 -2.60 -1.41 11.36
CA LEU A 126 -3.97 -1.63 11.80
C LEU A 126 -4.35 -0.69 12.95
N GLY A 127 -3.43 -0.48 13.90
CA GLY A 127 -3.60 0.48 14.99
C GLY A 127 -3.77 1.91 14.48
N TYR A 128 -2.95 2.31 13.50
CA TYR A 128 -3.09 3.60 12.80
C TYR A 128 -4.47 3.76 12.15
N VAL A 129 -4.91 2.77 11.36
CA VAL A 129 -6.21 2.76 10.67
C VAL A 129 -7.36 2.96 11.67
N LEU A 130 -7.35 2.22 12.78
CA LEU A 130 -8.35 2.35 13.84
C LEU A 130 -8.29 3.72 14.51
N LEU A 131 -7.09 4.22 14.83
CA LEU A 131 -6.94 5.52 15.47
C LEU A 131 -7.47 6.66 14.59
N VAL A 132 -7.10 6.70 13.31
CA VAL A 132 -7.53 7.75 12.36
C VAL A 132 -9.05 7.71 12.12
N ASN A 133 -9.63 6.51 11.98
CA ASN A 133 -11.07 6.37 11.90
C ASN A 133 -11.75 6.82 13.20
N GLY A 134 -11.17 6.52 14.36
CA GLY A 134 -11.70 6.93 15.67
C GLY A 134 -11.69 8.44 15.85
N LEU A 135 -10.59 9.09 15.46
CA LEU A 135 -10.46 10.54 15.44
C LEU A 135 -11.46 11.19 14.47
N SER A 136 -11.75 10.53 13.33
CA SER A 136 -12.76 10.99 12.37
C SER A 136 -14.16 10.97 12.98
N VAL A 137 -14.51 9.93 13.74
CA VAL A 137 -15.78 9.85 14.50
C VAL A 137 -15.82 10.89 15.62
N LYS A 138 -14.73 11.09 16.36
CA LYS A 138 -14.66 12.15 17.37
C LYS A 138 -14.86 13.54 16.75
N ARG A 139 -14.27 13.80 15.58
CA ARG A 139 -14.31 15.12 14.93
C ARG A 139 -15.61 15.40 14.16
N THR A 140 -16.21 14.37 13.56
CA THR A 140 -17.32 14.54 12.60
C THR A 140 -18.49 13.58 12.84
N GLY A 141 -18.41 12.68 13.81
CA GLY A 141 -19.46 11.70 14.10
C GLY A 141 -19.54 10.53 13.13
N SER A 142 -18.73 10.50 12.07
CA SER A 142 -18.74 9.42 11.08
C SER A 142 -17.35 9.13 10.52
N CYS A 143 -17.14 7.90 10.06
CA CYS A 143 -15.92 7.47 9.36
C CYS A 143 -16.27 6.44 8.28
N PRO A 144 -15.36 6.10 7.35
CA PRO A 144 -15.59 5.03 6.39
C PRO A 144 -15.95 3.69 7.04
N LEU A 145 -15.29 3.35 8.17
CA LEU A 145 -15.54 2.12 8.93
C LEU A 145 -16.99 2.03 9.42
N SER A 146 -17.61 3.12 9.87
CA SER A 146 -19.01 3.12 10.32
C SER A 146 -20.03 3.32 9.21
N ARG A 147 -19.68 4.07 8.15
CA ARG A 147 -20.61 4.40 7.06
C ARG A 147 -20.74 3.30 6.01
N ALA A 148 -19.68 2.55 5.75
CA ALA A 148 -19.66 1.51 4.73
C ALA A 148 -18.73 0.35 5.12
N PRO A 149 -19.03 -0.36 6.23
CA PRO A 149 -18.13 -1.35 6.83
C PRO A 149 -17.70 -2.43 5.84
N THR A 150 -18.63 -2.96 5.03
CA THR A 150 -18.30 -3.98 4.02
C THR A 150 -17.31 -3.46 2.97
N ARG A 151 -17.55 -2.26 2.43
CA ARG A 151 -16.65 -1.66 1.43
C ARG A 151 -15.28 -1.34 2.03
N PHE A 152 -15.27 -0.92 3.29
CA PHE A 152 -14.05 -0.64 4.03
C PHE A 152 -13.23 -1.91 4.26
N VAL A 153 -13.86 -3.00 4.71
CA VAL A 153 -13.18 -4.30 4.91
C VAL A 153 -12.64 -4.85 3.59
N LEU A 154 -13.34 -4.65 2.47
CA LEU A 154 -12.86 -5.05 1.15
C LEU A 154 -11.60 -4.30 0.69
N LEU A 155 -11.25 -3.17 1.31
CA LEU A 155 -9.99 -2.47 1.02
C LEU A 155 -8.77 -3.30 1.44
N PHE A 156 -8.88 -4.16 2.46
CA PHE A 156 -7.77 -4.98 2.93
C PHE A 156 -7.30 -6.02 1.89
N PRO A 157 -8.15 -6.93 1.40
CA PRO A 157 -7.75 -7.87 0.35
C PRO A 157 -7.42 -7.16 -0.97
N LEU A 158 -8.09 -6.05 -1.28
CA LEU A 158 -7.75 -5.25 -2.45
C LEU A 158 -6.34 -4.64 -2.35
N SER A 159 -5.96 -4.18 -1.16
CA SER A 159 -4.62 -3.62 -0.89
C SER A 159 -3.55 -4.69 -1.03
N ALA A 160 -3.78 -5.90 -0.51
CA ALA A 160 -2.88 -7.03 -0.70
C ALA A 160 -2.73 -7.40 -2.19
N ALA A 161 -3.82 -7.44 -2.95
CA ALA A 161 -3.77 -7.72 -4.39
C ALA A 161 -3.02 -6.62 -5.18
N PHE A 162 -3.21 -5.35 -4.79
CA PHE A 162 -2.49 -4.22 -5.37
C PHE A 162 -0.99 -4.33 -5.10
N TRP A 163 -0.61 -4.70 -3.89
CA TRP A 163 0.77 -4.99 -3.52
C TRP A 163 1.40 -6.13 -4.35
N TRP A 164 0.70 -7.25 -4.54
CA TRP A 164 1.22 -8.34 -5.39
C TRP A 164 1.43 -7.92 -6.86
N SER A 165 0.70 -6.92 -7.34
CA SER A 165 0.95 -6.34 -8.66
C SER A 165 2.28 -5.58 -8.71
N PHE A 166 2.63 -4.87 -7.63
CA PHE A 166 3.95 -4.24 -7.49
C PHE A 166 5.06 -5.28 -7.38
N GLU A 167 4.85 -6.36 -6.63
CA GLU A 167 5.82 -7.45 -6.54
C GLU A 167 6.04 -8.11 -7.90
N HIS A 168 4.98 -8.30 -8.69
CA HIS A 168 5.08 -8.76 -10.08
C HIS A 168 5.92 -7.82 -10.93
N LEU A 169 5.66 -6.50 -10.88
CA LEU A 169 6.43 -5.50 -11.61
C LEU A 169 7.90 -5.47 -11.15
N ASN A 170 8.13 -5.62 -9.85
CA ASN A 170 9.45 -5.60 -9.25
C ASN A 170 10.37 -6.71 -9.79
N ARG A 171 9.81 -7.83 -10.27
CA ARG A 171 10.60 -8.87 -10.97
C ARG A 171 11.28 -8.37 -12.25
N TYR A 172 10.73 -7.33 -12.88
CA TYR A 172 11.26 -6.77 -14.12
C TYR A 172 12.13 -5.54 -13.87
N VAL A 173 11.68 -4.65 -12.97
CA VAL A 173 12.37 -3.38 -12.72
C VAL A 173 13.39 -3.45 -11.59
N GLN A 174 13.29 -4.47 -10.73
CA GLN A 174 14.16 -4.71 -9.57
C GLN A 174 14.38 -3.44 -8.73
N ASN A 175 13.27 -2.74 -8.48
CA ASN A 175 13.23 -1.46 -7.80
C ASN A 175 13.54 -1.59 -6.30
N TRP A 176 13.21 -2.73 -5.68
CA TRP A 176 13.65 -3.08 -4.32
C TRP A 176 14.01 -4.57 -4.21
N HIS A 177 14.77 -4.90 -3.17
CA HIS A 177 15.10 -6.27 -2.79
C HIS A 177 14.86 -6.49 -1.30
N TYR A 178 14.48 -7.71 -0.92
CA TYR A 178 14.26 -8.07 0.47
C TYR A 178 15.49 -8.69 1.12
N LEU A 179 15.77 -8.25 2.34
CA LEU A 179 16.68 -8.95 3.25
C LEU A 179 15.84 -9.90 4.12
N VAL A 180 15.40 -11.02 3.52
CA VAL A 180 14.58 -12.01 4.23
C VAL A 180 15.50 -12.89 5.09
N PRO A 181 15.21 -13.06 6.40
CA PRO A 181 15.95 -14.01 7.23
C PRO A 181 15.88 -15.43 6.62
N PRO A 182 16.96 -16.23 6.72
CA PRO A 182 17.04 -17.56 6.10
C PRO A 182 15.95 -18.53 6.58
N ASP A 183 15.39 -18.29 7.76
CA ASP A 183 14.41 -19.18 8.39
C ASP A 183 12.97 -18.94 7.92
N VAL A 184 12.70 -17.88 7.14
CA VAL A 184 11.35 -17.57 6.67
C VAL A 184 11.00 -18.43 5.46
N THR A 185 9.98 -19.27 5.63
CA THR A 185 9.45 -20.11 4.55
C THR A 185 8.69 -19.30 3.50
N ALA A 186 8.52 -19.87 2.31
CA ALA A 186 7.72 -19.26 1.23
C ALA A 186 6.28 -18.93 1.68
N SER A 187 5.63 -19.82 2.42
CA SER A 187 4.29 -19.61 2.96
C SER A 187 4.25 -18.48 3.98
N GLU A 188 5.21 -18.43 4.90
CA GLU A 188 5.29 -17.34 5.87
C GLU A 188 5.51 -16.00 5.19
N TYR A 189 6.37 -15.94 4.17
CA TYR A 189 6.56 -14.74 3.36
C TYR A 189 5.24 -14.29 2.71
N VAL A 190 4.50 -15.19 2.05
CA VAL A 190 3.21 -14.86 1.43
C VAL A 190 2.24 -14.28 2.45
N LEU A 191 2.11 -14.94 3.61
CA LEU A 191 1.18 -14.53 4.65
C LEU A 191 1.59 -13.19 5.27
N LEU A 192 2.85 -13.04 5.67
CA LEU A 192 3.38 -11.82 6.28
C LEU A 192 3.32 -10.63 5.32
N ALA A 193 3.72 -10.82 4.06
CA ALA A 193 3.62 -9.77 3.05
C ALA A 193 2.16 -9.39 2.78
N SER A 194 1.28 -10.37 2.58
CA SER A 194 -0.14 -10.09 2.31
C SER A 194 -0.82 -9.38 3.46
N MET A 195 -0.56 -9.80 4.71
CA MET A 195 -1.07 -9.13 5.90
C MET A 195 -0.52 -7.72 6.00
N SER A 196 0.80 -7.56 5.96
CA SER A 196 1.49 -6.26 6.09
C SER A 196 1.00 -5.25 5.06
N PHE A 197 0.86 -5.64 3.80
CA PHE A 197 0.44 -4.74 2.74
C PHE A 197 -1.08 -4.67 2.53
N SER A 198 -1.88 -5.39 3.32
CA SER A 198 -3.33 -5.24 3.33
C SER A 198 -3.79 -3.91 3.94
N THR A 199 -2.94 -3.20 4.66
CA THR A 199 -3.31 -1.99 5.40
C THR A 199 -3.07 -0.68 4.64
N VAL A 200 -2.49 -0.71 3.45
CA VAL A 200 -2.13 0.50 2.69
C VAL A 200 -3.35 1.27 2.18
N LEU A 201 -4.34 0.59 1.57
CA LEU A 201 -5.55 1.25 1.10
C LEU A 201 -6.55 1.65 2.21
N PRO A 202 -6.71 0.89 3.32
CA PRO A 202 -7.56 1.27 4.44
C PRO A 202 -7.06 2.45 5.30
N ALA A 203 -5.75 2.77 5.27
CA ALA A 203 -5.11 3.82 6.06
C ALA A 203 -5.43 5.23 5.54
#